data_AF-G0HQ42-F1
#
_entry.id   AF-G0HQ42-F1
#
_cell.length_a   1.000
_cell.length_b   1.000
_cell.length_c   1.000
_cell.angle_alpha   90.00
_cell.angle_beta   90.00
_cell.angle_gamma   90.00
#
_symmetry.space_group_name_H-M   'P 1'
#
loop_
_entity.id
_entity.type
_entity.pdbx_description
1 polymer ?
#
loop_
_entity_poly.entity_id
_entity_poly.type
_entity_poly.pdbx_seq_one_letter_code
_entity_poly.pdbx_strand_id
1 'polypeptide(L)'
;MTTEDAQAAAGTAEGQGPVEIDPEMARHLENKREELFEKFGIPDEFPPEVLEEAKERTQGVQAEIEDEVDEREDLREMTTWTTDPIDAQDFDDAISIEEREDEIVLWVHIADVTHYVNPDTKMWEQAVERGNTVYLPAYTVHMLPPVLAETVCSLVPNEDRLAHTVEMHLDKENLGYEEINIYKSVIRSDARLTYTEAERLLDEPETAEDVLEDQSVDLAEKTERVWELADRMHEQRKEEGSLVLNPARDRAHTIIEECMLKANKAVTHELMWNRGVEAMYRVHPQPSPDEWDEALVEIQELDGVSIPGDAWDDPRKAVNATLEQAPGRQLDKIQWAVMKVMPRAKYMNDPFGGHHALNFEIYGHFTSPIRRLSDLINHWIVYTNDVPEDLVALCDRASDRQKDAEQCEREYKNFLQEVGLDPSAVNNRGIEVVENPDDDGEDEDAEADAADAAVEE
;
A
#
# COMPACT_ATOMS: atom_id res chain seq x y z
N MET A 1 -21.52 24.96 -9.36
CA MET A 1 -21.72 24.36 -8.03
C MET A 1 -23.12 24.66 -7.56
N THR A 2 -24.02 23.71 -7.74
CA THR A 2 -25.39 23.79 -7.25
C THR A 2 -25.44 23.40 -5.77
N THR A 3 -26.50 23.78 -5.06
CA THR A 3 -26.71 23.43 -3.64
C THR A 3 -26.83 21.93 -3.38
N GLU A 4 -27.09 21.12 -4.41
CA GLU A 4 -27.14 19.66 -4.31
C GLU A 4 -25.73 19.04 -4.34
N ASP A 5 -24.79 19.60 -5.12
CA ASP A 5 -23.37 19.15 -5.14
C ASP A 5 -22.67 19.39 -3.80
N ALA A 6 -22.99 20.50 -3.13
CA ALA A 6 -22.45 20.83 -1.80
C ALA A 6 -23.01 19.93 -0.68
N GLN A 7 -24.21 19.37 -0.86
CA GLN A 7 -24.80 18.42 0.09
C GLN A 7 -24.33 16.98 -0.14
N ALA A 8 -23.94 16.63 -1.37
CA ALA A 8 -23.30 15.36 -1.69
C ALA A 8 -21.85 15.30 -1.16
N ALA A 9 -21.08 16.38 -1.30
CA ALA A 9 -19.71 16.48 -0.77
C ALA A 9 -19.66 16.45 0.77
N ALA A 10 -20.66 16.98 1.46
CA ALA A 10 -20.73 16.96 2.94
C ALA A 10 -21.02 15.56 3.53
N GLY A 11 -21.40 14.59 2.70
CA GLY A 11 -21.74 13.22 3.10
C GLY A 11 -20.60 12.21 2.89
N THR A 12 -19.52 12.58 2.21
CA THR A 12 -18.32 11.73 2.06
C THR A 12 -17.40 11.91 3.26
N ALA A 13 -16.53 10.91 3.52
CA ALA A 13 -15.50 11.02 4.55
C ALA A 13 -14.59 12.25 4.34
N GLU A 14 -14.51 12.74 3.10
CA GLU A 14 -13.71 13.87 2.62
C GLU A 14 -14.33 15.26 2.95
N GLY A 15 -15.63 15.33 3.28
CA GLY A 15 -16.33 16.59 3.60
C GLY A 15 -16.50 16.89 5.10
N GLN A 16 -16.10 15.97 5.97
CA GLN A 16 -16.17 16.12 7.43
C GLN A 16 -14.78 16.50 7.96
N GLY A 17 -14.68 17.49 8.85
CA GLY A 17 -13.42 17.89 9.49
C GLY A 17 -12.78 16.75 10.31
N PRO A 18 -11.57 16.97 10.88
CA PRO A 18 -10.86 15.96 11.65
C PRO A 18 -11.68 15.45 12.84
N VAL A 19 -11.30 14.29 13.39
CA VAL A 19 -11.90 13.79 14.63
C VAL A 19 -11.40 14.63 15.80
N GLU A 20 -12.27 15.49 16.33
CA GLU A 20 -12.00 16.32 17.49
C GLU A 20 -11.94 15.48 18.78
N ILE A 21 -10.84 15.61 19.53
CA ILE A 21 -10.65 15.00 20.86
C ILE A 21 -10.10 16.01 21.86
N ASP A 22 -10.32 15.78 23.15
CA ASP A 22 -9.73 16.61 24.21
C ASP A 22 -8.26 16.20 24.51
N PRO A 23 -7.49 17.04 25.23
CA PRO A 23 -6.10 16.74 25.56
C PRO A 23 -5.90 15.49 26.45
N GLU A 24 -6.90 15.08 27.24
CA GLU A 24 -6.82 13.86 28.06
C GLU A 24 -6.88 12.62 27.16
N MET A 25 -7.82 12.60 26.21
CA MET A 25 -7.94 11.56 25.20
C MET A 25 -6.67 11.48 24.35
N ALA A 26 -6.10 12.61 23.93
CA ALA A 26 -4.86 12.63 23.14
C ALA A 26 -3.71 11.92 23.86
N ARG A 27 -3.52 12.19 25.16
CA ARG A 27 -2.53 11.50 26.00
C ARG A 27 -2.85 10.01 26.16
N HIS A 28 -4.13 9.65 26.25
CA HIS A 28 -4.55 8.26 26.36
C HIS A 28 -4.23 7.47 25.08
N LEU A 29 -4.45 8.07 23.89
CA LEU A 29 -4.05 7.47 22.61
C LEU A 29 -2.53 7.29 22.53
N GLU A 30 -1.77 8.30 22.92
CA GLU A 30 -0.30 8.25 22.94
C GLU A 30 0.23 7.13 23.86
N ASN A 31 -0.22 7.10 25.11
CA ASN A 31 0.15 6.04 26.06
C ASN A 31 -0.20 4.64 25.52
N LYS A 32 -1.33 4.50 24.81
CA LYS A 32 -1.70 3.22 24.22
C LYS A 32 -0.76 2.83 23.07
N ARG A 33 -0.35 3.79 22.23
CA ARG A 33 0.64 3.52 21.17
C ARG A 33 1.96 3.05 21.77
N GLU A 34 2.47 3.74 22.79
CA GLU A 34 3.71 3.34 23.48
C GLU A 34 3.62 1.92 24.06
N GLU A 35 2.52 1.58 24.73
CA GLU A 35 2.28 0.22 25.26
C GLU A 35 2.34 -0.84 24.15
N LEU A 36 1.69 -0.58 23.01
CA LEU A 36 1.65 -1.49 21.88
C LEU A 36 3.03 -1.61 21.20
N PHE A 37 3.74 -0.50 21.05
CA PHE A 37 5.09 -0.49 20.48
C PHE A 37 6.07 -1.29 21.34
N GLU A 38 6.01 -1.15 22.67
CA GLU A 38 6.81 -1.98 23.58
C GLU A 38 6.43 -3.46 23.48
N LYS A 39 5.12 -3.76 23.50
CA LYS A 39 4.59 -5.14 23.44
C LYS A 39 5.03 -5.89 22.18
N PHE A 40 5.02 -5.21 21.02
CA PHE A 40 5.34 -5.81 19.72
C PHE A 40 6.79 -5.51 19.28
N GLY A 41 7.57 -4.80 20.09
CA GLY A 41 8.95 -4.43 19.79
C GLY A 41 9.07 -3.62 18.49
N ILE A 42 8.16 -2.67 18.28
CA ILE A 42 8.13 -1.76 17.13
C ILE A 42 8.93 -0.51 17.51
N PRO A 43 10.11 -0.29 16.89
CA PRO A 43 10.89 0.91 17.17
C PRO A 43 10.25 2.11 16.47
N ASP A 44 9.82 3.09 17.25
CA ASP A 44 9.21 4.30 16.72
C ASP A 44 10.29 5.27 16.19
N GLU A 45 11.22 5.67 17.06
CA GLU A 45 12.30 6.60 16.72
C GLU A 45 13.44 5.97 15.91
N PHE A 46 14.03 6.75 15.00
CA PHE A 46 15.24 6.37 14.28
C PHE A 46 16.50 6.79 15.05
N PRO A 47 17.57 5.98 15.04
CA PRO A 47 18.86 6.39 15.57
C PRO A 47 19.38 7.68 14.89
N PRO A 48 20.01 8.62 15.64
CA PRO A 48 20.50 9.87 15.08
C PRO A 48 21.42 9.71 13.86
N GLU A 49 22.26 8.68 13.87
CA GLU A 49 23.22 8.37 12.82
C GLU A 49 22.56 7.90 11.50
N VAL A 50 21.33 7.40 11.57
CA VAL A 50 20.52 6.98 10.41
C VAL A 50 19.80 8.21 9.83
N LEU A 51 19.29 9.10 10.70
CA LEU A 51 18.71 10.37 10.27
C LEU A 51 19.74 11.29 9.61
N GLU A 52 20.97 11.31 10.11
CA GLU A 52 22.08 12.03 9.49
C GLU A 52 22.40 11.48 8.09
N GLU A 53 22.54 10.16 7.96
CA GLU A 53 22.77 9.48 6.68
C GLU A 53 21.63 9.78 5.67
N ALA A 54 20.37 9.67 6.10
CA ALA A 54 19.22 9.97 5.25
C ALA A 54 19.24 11.41 4.74
N LYS A 55 19.51 12.37 5.64
CA LYS A 55 19.58 13.80 5.29
C LYS A 55 20.75 14.15 4.37
N GLU A 56 21.86 13.41 4.44
CA GLU A 56 22.96 13.55 3.48
C GLU A 56 22.55 13.07 2.09
N ARG A 57 21.82 11.95 2.00
CA ARG A 57 21.34 11.41 0.71
C ARG A 57 20.27 12.26 0.04
N THR A 58 19.62 13.19 0.74
CA THR A 58 18.68 14.15 0.12
C THR A 58 19.35 15.39 -0.50
N GLN A 59 20.69 15.48 -0.51
CA GLN A 59 21.41 16.64 -1.03
C GLN A 59 21.89 16.38 -2.46
N GLY A 60 21.68 17.35 -3.36
CA GLY A 60 22.21 17.27 -4.72
C GLY A 60 21.53 16.23 -5.60
N VAL A 61 20.33 15.77 -5.23
CA VAL A 61 19.58 14.68 -5.87
C VAL A 61 19.47 14.84 -7.38
N GLN A 62 19.06 16.02 -7.85
CA GLN A 62 18.91 16.27 -9.29
C GLN A 62 20.25 16.24 -10.05
N ALA A 63 21.36 16.62 -9.39
CA ALA A 63 22.68 16.49 -9.99
C ALA A 63 23.15 15.03 -10.02
N GLU A 64 22.87 14.26 -8.96
CA GLU A 64 23.13 12.81 -8.92
C GLU A 64 22.32 12.06 -9.99
N ILE A 65 21.05 12.41 -10.18
CA ILE A 65 20.21 11.81 -11.22
C ILE A 65 20.78 12.10 -12.61
N GLU A 66 21.18 13.34 -12.89
CA GLU A 66 21.77 13.71 -14.19
C GLU A 66 23.08 12.94 -14.47
N ASP A 67 23.89 12.67 -13.43
CA ASP A 67 25.10 11.87 -13.56
C ASP A 67 24.80 10.37 -13.83
N GLU A 68 23.61 9.89 -13.44
CA GLU A 68 23.16 8.49 -13.58
C GLU A 68 22.39 8.22 -14.90
N VAL A 69 21.92 9.26 -15.60
CA VAL A 69 21.10 9.12 -16.82
C VAL A 69 21.78 8.25 -17.88
N ASP A 70 23.10 8.36 -18.06
CA ASP A 70 23.84 7.59 -19.08
C ASP A 70 23.90 6.08 -18.78
N GLU A 71 23.67 5.66 -17.53
CA GLU A 71 23.69 4.25 -17.10
C GLU A 71 22.27 3.65 -16.93
N ARG A 72 21.23 4.45 -17.20
CA ARG A 72 19.82 4.10 -16.98
C ARG A 72 19.02 4.34 -18.26
N GLU A 73 17.92 3.62 -18.41
CA GLU A 73 16.97 3.93 -19.50
C GLU A 73 16.26 5.25 -19.19
N ASP A 74 16.35 6.22 -20.11
CA ASP A 74 15.72 7.52 -19.98
C ASP A 74 14.27 7.47 -20.49
N LEU A 75 13.33 7.48 -19.55
CA LEU A 75 11.89 7.40 -19.81
C LEU A 75 11.17 8.71 -19.45
N ARG A 76 11.91 9.81 -19.26
CA ARG A 76 11.33 11.10 -18.82
C ARG A 76 10.31 11.71 -19.77
N GLU A 77 10.34 11.32 -21.04
CA GLU A 77 9.40 11.79 -22.07
C GLU A 77 8.15 10.89 -22.22
N MET A 78 8.07 9.80 -21.44
CA MET A 78 6.95 8.87 -21.46
C MET A 78 5.85 9.34 -20.51
N THR A 79 4.60 9.40 -20.98
CA THR A 79 3.44 9.70 -20.13
C THR A 79 3.38 8.74 -18.95
N THR A 80 3.60 9.26 -17.74
CA THR A 80 3.75 8.50 -16.50
C THR A 80 2.96 9.16 -15.39
N TRP A 81 2.26 8.40 -14.56
CA TRP A 81 1.55 8.97 -13.40
C TRP A 81 1.50 8.01 -12.22
N THR A 82 1.28 8.56 -11.03
CA THR A 82 1.00 7.79 -9.81
C THR A 82 -0.49 7.88 -9.46
N THR A 83 -1.02 6.92 -8.69
CA THR A 83 -2.38 6.98 -8.15
C THR A 83 -2.43 6.45 -6.73
N ASP A 84 -2.71 7.33 -5.78
CA ASP A 84 -2.45 7.09 -4.36
C ASP A 84 -3.60 7.62 -3.47
N PRO A 85 -3.66 7.25 -2.19
CA PRO A 85 -4.48 7.96 -1.21
C PRO A 85 -4.16 9.46 -1.14
N ILE A 86 -5.15 10.29 -0.79
CA ILE A 86 -5.00 11.75 -0.73
C ILE A 86 -3.91 12.21 0.25
N ASP A 87 -3.74 11.47 1.34
CA ASP A 87 -2.79 11.72 2.43
C ASP A 87 -1.41 11.09 2.19
N ALA A 88 -1.25 10.24 1.18
CA ALA A 88 0.03 9.63 0.85
C ALA A 88 1.09 10.69 0.48
N GLN A 89 2.31 10.49 0.99
CA GLN A 89 3.49 11.33 0.73
C GLN A 89 4.63 10.55 0.06
N ASP A 90 4.55 9.22 0.11
CA ASP A 90 5.53 8.25 -0.38
C ASP A 90 4.95 7.43 -1.54
N PHE A 91 5.16 7.90 -2.77
CA PHE A 91 4.68 7.25 -3.99
C PHE A 91 5.69 6.20 -4.45
N ASP A 92 5.39 4.93 -4.15
CA ASP A 92 6.24 3.77 -4.49
C ASP A 92 6.20 3.46 -6.00
N ASP A 93 5.05 3.63 -6.64
CA ASP A 93 4.77 3.12 -7.97
C ASP A 93 4.16 4.18 -8.91
N ALA A 94 4.57 4.12 -10.17
CA ALA A 94 3.99 4.85 -11.28
C ALA A 94 3.76 3.91 -12.46
N ILE A 95 2.83 4.25 -13.34
CA ILE A 95 2.46 3.42 -14.48
C ILE A 95 2.51 4.19 -15.80
N SER A 96 2.82 3.47 -16.86
CA SER A 96 2.72 3.92 -18.26
C SER A 96 2.22 2.78 -19.12
N ILE A 97 1.54 3.11 -20.23
CA ILE A 97 0.96 2.11 -21.14
C ILE A 97 1.02 2.55 -22.60
N GLU A 98 1.25 1.58 -23.49
CA GLU A 98 1.19 1.77 -24.93
C GLU A 98 0.47 0.57 -25.57
N GLU A 99 -0.53 0.84 -26.41
CA GLU A 99 -1.09 -0.19 -27.28
C GLU A 99 -0.43 -0.09 -28.65
N ARG A 100 0.17 -1.19 -29.10
CA ARG A 100 0.79 -1.32 -30.43
C ARG A 100 -0.10 -2.18 -31.33
N GLU A 101 0.32 -2.48 -32.57
CA GLU A 101 -0.53 -3.25 -33.50
C GLU A 101 -0.92 -4.62 -32.93
N ASP A 102 0.07 -5.39 -32.45
CA ASP A 102 -0.09 -6.79 -32.05
C ASP A 102 0.02 -7.02 -30.52
N GLU A 103 0.45 -6.03 -29.75
CA GLU A 103 0.74 -6.16 -28.31
C GLU A 103 0.22 -4.96 -27.50
N ILE A 104 0.14 -5.15 -26.18
CA ILE A 104 0.00 -4.06 -25.20
C ILE A 104 1.27 -4.06 -24.35
N VAL A 105 1.92 -2.91 -24.22
CA VAL A 105 3.10 -2.77 -23.36
C VAL A 105 2.71 -1.98 -22.12
N LEU A 106 2.93 -2.58 -20.95
CA LEU A 106 2.68 -1.99 -19.64
C LEU A 106 4.02 -1.80 -18.95
N TRP A 107 4.31 -0.58 -18.51
CA TRP A 107 5.43 -0.28 -17.65
C TRP A 107 4.92 0.00 -16.24
N VAL A 108 5.59 -0.63 -15.28
CA VAL A 108 5.44 -0.33 -13.86
C VAL A 108 6.78 0.16 -13.35
N HIS A 109 6.84 1.44 -13.00
CA HIS A 109 8.03 2.12 -12.52
C HIS A 109 7.98 2.14 -10.99
N ILE A 110 8.94 1.50 -10.34
CA ILE A 110 8.98 1.46 -8.88
C ILE A 110 10.15 2.32 -8.38
N ALA A 111 9.94 3.09 -7.32
CA ALA A 111 10.98 3.86 -6.64
C ALA A 111 12.27 3.03 -6.46
N ASP A 112 13.41 3.55 -6.93
CA ASP A 112 14.70 2.88 -6.78
C ASP A 112 15.29 3.10 -5.38
N VAL A 113 14.64 2.53 -4.37
CA VAL A 113 15.07 2.64 -2.98
C VAL A 113 16.46 2.03 -2.78
N THR A 114 16.82 0.99 -3.53
CA THR A 114 18.13 0.32 -3.43
C THR A 114 19.31 1.20 -3.83
N HIS A 115 19.08 2.24 -4.63
CA HIS A 115 20.10 3.25 -4.92
C HIS A 115 20.52 4.04 -3.68
N TYR A 116 19.58 4.26 -2.75
CA TYR A 116 19.81 5.02 -1.52
C TYR A 116 20.04 4.13 -0.30
N VAL A 117 19.43 2.95 -0.27
CA VAL A 117 19.42 2.01 0.86
C VAL A 117 19.94 0.65 0.39
N ASN A 118 21.18 0.33 0.73
CA ASN A 118 21.85 -0.91 0.30
C ASN A 118 22.61 -1.52 1.48
N PRO A 119 23.10 -2.78 1.39
CA PRO A 119 23.73 -3.48 2.52
C PRO A 119 24.88 -2.77 3.23
N ASP A 120 25.51 -1.77 2.60
CA ASP A 120 26.60 -0.99 3.19
C ASP A 120 26.10 0.25 3.99
N THR A 121 24.79 0.55 3.98
CA THR A 121 24.19 1.72 4.66
C THR A 121 23.59 1.38 6.02
N LYS A 122 23.55 2.34 6.95
CA LYS A 122 22.88 2.13 8.25
C LYS A 122 21.36 2.09 8.08
N MET A 123 20.86 2.80 7.07
CA MET A 123 19.45 2.72 6.66
C MET A 123 19.03 1.28 6.29
N TRP A 124 19.91 0.47 5.69
CA TRP A 124 19.60 -0.94 5.41
C TRP A 124 19.46 -1.76 6.68
N GLU A 125 20.39 -1.61 7.62
CA GLU A 125 20.30 -2.27 8.93
C GLU A 125 18.99 -1.89 9.64
N GLN A 126 18.59 -0.62 9.58
CA GLN A 126 17.31 -0.15 10.12
C GLN A 126 16.09 -0.68 9.37
N ALA A 127 16.13 -0.76 8.04
CA ALA A 127 15.05 -1.35 7.25
C ALA A 127 14.86 -2.84 7.59
N VAL A 128 15.95 -3.59 7.78
CA VAL A 128 15.92 -5.00 8.24
C VAL A 128 15.38 -5.09 9.68
N GLU A 129 15.75 -4.15 10.56
CA GLU A 129 15.28 -4.12 11.93
C GLU A 129 13.76 -3.89 12.02
N ARG A 130 13.26 -2.90 11.27
CA ARG A 130 11.85 -2.45 11.22
C ARG A 130 10.96 -3.39 10.43
N GLY A 131 11.45 -3.90 9.30
CA GLY A 131 10.77 -4.85 8.43
C GLY A 131 9.69 -4.24 7.54
N ASN A 132 8.76 -3.46 8.07
CA ASN A 132 7.71 -2.80 7.29
C ASN A 132 7.25 -1.52 7.99
N THR A 133 6.61 -0.62 7.25
CA THR A 133 5.86 0.50 7.82
C THR A 133 4.61 -0.04 8.54
N VAL A 134 4.28 0.53 9.70
CA VAL A 134 3.08 0.19 10.49
C VAL A 134 2.09 1.35 10.43
N TYR A 135 0.85 1.08 10.02
CA TYR A 135 -0.18 2.10 9.80
C TYR A 135 -1.26 2.02 10.88
N LEU A 136 -1.10 2.81 11.94
CA LEU A 136 -2.17 3.02 12.91
C LEU A 136 -3.08 4.17 12.42
N PRO A 137 -4.39 4.13 12.70
CA PRO A 137 -5.24 5.30 12.51
C PRO A 137 -4.61 6.58 13.09
N ALA A 138 -4.39 7.58 12.23
CA ALA A 138 -3.75 8.86 12.51
C ALA A 138 -2.29 8.80 13.03
N TYR A 139 -1.57 7.68 12.84
CA TYR A 139 -0.16 7.57 13.21
C TYR A 139 0.59 6.50 12.40
N THR A 140 1.71 6.88 11.78
CA THR A 140 2.50 5.98 10.92
C THR A 140 3.90 5.79 11.50
N VAL A 141 4.31 4.53 11.69
CA VAL A 141 5.71 4.18 12.03
C VAL A 141 6.40 3.73 10.76
N HIS A 142 7.26 4.57 10.20
CA HIS A 142 7.89 4.31 8.90
C HIS A 142 8.98 3.25 8.95
N MET A 143 9.11 2.45 7.89
CA MET A 143 10.25 1.54 7.69
C MET A 143 11.55 2.32 7.44
N LEU A 144 11.47 3.36 6.61
CA LEU A 144 12.57 4.23 6.24
C LEU A 144 12.38 5.62 6.86
N PRO A 145 13.46 6.40 7.08
CA PRO A 145 13.33 7.78 7.53
C PRO A 145 12.39 8.58 6.61
N PRO A 146 11.38 9.30 7.16
CA PRO A 146 10.42 10.06 6.34
C PRO A 146 11.09 11.04 5.37
N VAL A 147 12.16 11.70 5.83
CA VAL A 147 12.96 12.62 5.00
C VAL A 147 13.49 11.97 3.73
N LEU A 148 13.76 10.65 3.72
CA LEU A 148 14.19 9.91 2.54
C LEU A 148 12.98 9.43 1.72
N ALA A 149 12.01 8.79 2.39
CA ALA A 149 10.82 8.20 1.79
C ALA A 149 10.01 9.23 1.00
N GLU A 150 9.74 10.39 1.60
CA GLU A 150 8.88 11.44 1.08
C GLU A 150 9.59 12.37 0.08
N THR A 151 10.90 12.18 -0.16
CA THR A 151 11.68 13.06 -1.06
C THR A 151 12.30 12.32 -2.23
N VAL A 152 13.44 11.65 -2.02
CA VAL A 152 14.27 11.09 -3.09
C VAL A 152 13.77 9.74 -3.60
N CYS A 153 13.05 9.01 -2.76
CA CYS A 153 12.43 7.75 -3.14
C CYS A 153 11.06 7.97 -3.79
N SER A 154 10.25 8.90 -3.27
CA SER A 154 8.90 9.18 -3.76
C SER A 154 8.91 9.65 -5.22
N LEU A 155 8.08 9.02 -6.06
CA LEU A 155 7.89 9.34 -7.48
C LEU A 155 7.00 10.59 -7.68
N VAL A 156 7.39 11.71 -7.06
CA VAL A 156 6.64 12.96 -7.09
C VAL A 156 6.49 13.51 -8.51
N PRO A 157 5.38 14.21 -8.82
CA PRO A 157 5.14 14.73 -10.15
C PRO A 157 6.11 15.85 -10.52
N ASN A 158 6.40 15.97 -11.82
CA ASN A 158 7.20 16.99 -12.48
C ASN A 158 8.66 17.10 -12.03
N GLU A 159 9.18 16.08 -11.36
CA GLU A 159 10.59 15.97 -11.01
C GLU A 159 11.19 14.65 -11.50
N ASP A 160 12.46 14.70 -11.92
CA ASP A 160 13.18 13.51 -12.32
C ASP A 160 13.40 12.61 -11.08
N ARG A 161 13.19 11.30 -11.25
CA ARG A 161 13.34 10.28 -10.21
C ARG A 161 13.94 9.00 -10.77
N LEU A 162 14.73 8.33 -9.93
CA LEU A 162 15.29 7.01 -10.23
C LEU A 162 14.26 5.93 -9.97
N ALA A 163 14.09 5.03 -10.92
CA ALA A 163 13.16 3.92 -10.82
C ALA A 163 13.81 2.58 -11.20
N HIS A 164 13.18 1.52 -10.73
CA HIS A 164 13.37 0.15 -11.17
C HIS A 164 12.11 -0.24 -11.95
N THR A 165 12.24 -0.27 -13.27
CA THR A 165 11.11 -0.43 -14.19
C THR A 165 10.93 -1.88 -14.58
N VAL A 166 9.67 -2.33 -14.56
CA VAL A 166 9.22 -3.61 -15.11
C VAL A 166 8.42 -3.30 -16.36
N GLU A 167 9.03 -3.53 -17.53
CA GLU A 167 8.41 -3.44 -18.85
C GLU A 167 7.84 -4.81 -19.22
N MET A 168 6.54 -4.86 -19.51
CA MET A 168 5.82 -6.09 -19.80
C MET A 168 5.13 -5.97 -21.15
N HIS A 169 5.58 -6.77 -22.11
CA HIS A 169 4.94 -6.93 -23.41
C HIS A 169 3.88 -8.03 -23.30
N LEU A 170 2.62 -7.67 -23.54
CA LEU A 170 1.46 -8.52 -23.30
C LEU A 170 0.73 -8.87 -24.60
N ASP A 171 0.44 -10.16 -24.78
CA ASP A 171 -0.40 -10.65 -25.87
C ASP A 171 -1.82 -10.08 -25.75
N LYS A 172 -2.38 -9.56 -26.84
CA LYS A 172 -3.69 -8.90 -26.82
C LYS A 172 -4.87 -9.83 -26.56
N GLU A 173 -4.76 -11.13 -26.79
CA GLU A 173 -5.85 -12.08 -26.61
C GLU A 173 -5.83 -12.70 -25.20
N ASN A 174 -4.68 -13.24 -24.80
CA ASN A 174 -4.52 -14.02 -23.58
C ASN A 174 -3.84 -13.26 -22.43
N LEU A 175 -3.34 -12.05 -22.68
CA LEU A 175 -2.64 -11.19 -21.72
C LEU A 175 -1.40 -11.82 -21.08
N GLY A 176 -0.87 -12.90 -21.65
CA GLY A 176 0.37 -13.52 -21.24
C GLY A 176 1.58 -12.65 -21.59
N TYR A 177 2.68 -12.86 -20.88
CA TYR A 177 3.94 -12.16 -21.16
C TYR A 177 4.57 -12.73 -22.44
N GLU A 178 4.79 -11.88 -23.44
CA GLU A 178 5.61 -12.18 -24.61
C GLU A 178 7.09 -11.86 -24.34
N GLU A 179 7.33 -10.74 -23.64
CA GLU A 179 8.65 -10.28 -23.22
C GLU A 179 8.54 -9.56 -21.87
N ILE A 180 9.57 -9.72 -21.04
CA ILE A 180 9.70 -9.06 -19.74
C ILE A 180 11.09 -8.45 -19.68
N ASN A 181 11.17 -7.14 -19.55
CA ASN A 181 12.41 -6.40 -19.34
C ASN A 181 12.39 -5.73 -17.97
N ILE A 182 13.45 -5.94 -17.18
CA ILE A 182 13.58 -5.34 -15.85
C ILE A 182 14.90 -4.60 -15.78
N TYR A 183 14.85 -3.28 -15.59
CA TYR A 183 16.01 -2.40 -15.68
C TYR A 183 15.88 -1.16 -14.81
N LYS A 184 17.01 -0.52 -14.54
CA LYS A 184 17.07 0.79 -13.88
C LYS A 184 16.75 1.88 -14.89
N SER A 185 15.93 2.85 -14.50
CA SER A 185 15.49 3.94 -15.37
C SER A 185 15.49 5.29 -14.64
N VAL A 186 15.35 6.36 -15.41
CA VAL A 186 14.98 7.69 -14.93
C VAL A 186 13.61 8.03 -15.51
N ILE A 187 12.68 8.44 -14.64
CA ILE A 187 11.33 8.84 -15.03
C ILE A 187 11.06 10.27 -14.57
N ARG A 188 10.01 10.87 -15.12
CA ARG A 188 9.42 12.11 -14.62
C ARG A 188 7.91 11.94 -14.67
N SER A 189 7.28 11.74 -13.50
CA SER A 189 5.82 11.58 -13.43
C SER A 189 5.13 12.88 -13.88
N ASP A 190 4.19 12.81 -14.81
CA ASP A 190 3.45 13.98 -15.32
C ASP A 190 2.35 14.42 -14.35
N ALA A 191 1.82 13.47 -13.56
CA ALA A 191 0.72 13.72 -12.64
C ALA A 191 0.75 12.79 -11.42
N ARG A 192 0.24 13.32 -10.30
CA ARG A 192 -0.12 12.54 -9.12
C ARG A 192 -1.62 12.58 -8.97
N LEU A 193 -2.28 11.43 -9.15
CA LEU A 193 -3.72 11.31 -8.99
C LEU A 193 -4.04 10.77 -7.60
N THR A 194 -5.13 11.24 -7.02
CA THR A 194 -5.85 10.47 -6.00
C THR A 194 -6.76 9.44 -6.65
N TYR A 195 -7.19 8.40 -5.92
CA TYR A 195 -8.20 7.47 -6.43
C TYR A 195 -9.48 8.18 -6.89
N THR A 196 -9.92 9.20 -6.16
CA THR A 196 -11.09 10.02 -6.52
C THR A 196 -10.86 10.82 -7.80
N GLU A 197 -9.66 11.38 -8.00
CA GLU A 197 -9.30 12.08 -9.24
C GLU A 197 -9.17 11.13 -10.42
N ALA A 198 -8.64 9.92 -10.23
CA ALA A 198 -8.56 8.89 -11.27
C ALA A 198 -9.95 8.42 -11.73
N GLU A 199 -10.90 8.21 -10.79
CA GLU A 199 -12.31 7.93 -11.12
C GLU A 199 -12.94 9.08 -11.92
N ARG A 200 -12.74 10.32 -11.46
CA ARG A 200 -13.25 11.52 -12.14
C ARG A 200 -12.65 11.65 -13.54
N LEU A 201 -11.37 11.37 -13.72
CA LEU A 201 -10.68 11.39 -15.01
C LEU A 201 -11.24 10.36 -15.99
N LEU A 202 -11.57 9.16 -15.49
CA LEU A 202 -12.20 8.09 -16.30
C LEU A 202 -13.62 8.47 -16.76
N ASP A 203 -14.35 9.27 -15.98
CA ASP A 203 -15.71 9.72 -16.33
C ASP A 203 -15.71 11.00 -17.17
N GLU A 204 -14.80 11.92 -16.89
CA GLU A 204 -14.68 13.26 -17.48
C GLU A 204 -13.23 13.48 -17.95
N PRO A 205 -12.86 13.02 -19.17
CA PRO A 205 -11.50 13.12 -19.70
C PRO A 205 -10.91 14.53 -19.72
N GLU A 206 -11.74 15.57 -19.81
CA GLU A 206 -11.32 16.98 -19.72
C GLU A 206 -10.72 17.36 -18.37
N THR A 207 -10.93 16.56 -17.32
CA THR A 207 -10.40 16.84 -15.97
C THR A 207 -8.91 16.53 -15.86
N ALA A 208 -8.30 15.93 -16.89
CA ALA A 208 -6.85 15.88 -17.06
C ALA A 208 -6.22 17.28 -16.98
N GLU A 209 -6.93 18.31 -17.44
CA GLU A 209 -6.43 19.69 -17.42
C GLU A 209 -6.20 20.22 -15.98
N ASP A 210 -6.90 19.64 -14.98
CA ASP A 210 -6.81 20.06 -13.57
C ASP A 210 -5.54 19.55 -12.88
N VAL A 211 -4.92 18.48 -13.39
CA VAL A 211 -3.81 17.75 -12.74
C VAL A 211 -2.48 17.83 -13.49
N LEU A 212 -2.50 18.22 -14.77
CA LEU A 212 -1.32 18.31 -15.63
C LEU A 212 -0.70 19.72 -15.67
N GLU A 213 0.64 19.79 -15.58
CA GLU A 213 1.39 21.00 -15.92
C GLU A 213 1.52 21.20 -17.44
N ASP A 214 1.74 20.12 -18.19
CA ASP A 214 1.79 20.12 -19.65
C ASP A 214 0.51 19.48 -20.24
N GLN A 215 -0.31 20.31 -20.87
CA GLN A 215 -1.59 19.93 -21.47
C GLN A 215 -1.43 19.14 -22.78
N SER A 216 -0.21 18.90 -23.26
CA SER A 216 0.06 18.03 -24.41
C SER A 216 0.17 16.55 -24.05
N VAL A 217 0.28 16.23 -22.75
CA VAL A 217 0.34 14.87 -22.24
C VAL A 217 -1.01 14.18 -22.41
N ASP A 218 -1.00 12.94 -22.91
CA ASP A 218 -2.19 12.15 -23.25
C ASP A 218 -2.78 11.37 -22.06
N LEU A 219 -2.75 11.95 -20.86
CA LEU A 219 -3.07 11.27 -19.60
C LEU A 219 -4.46 10.60 -19.58
N ALA A 220 -5.49 11.28 -20.11
CA ALA A 220 -6.85 10.72 -20.13
C ALA A 220 -6.94 9.47 -21.02
N GLU A 221 -6.32 9.51 -22.20
CA GLU A 221 -6.27 8.36 -23.12
C GLU A 221 -5.52 7.19 -22.47
N LYS A 222 -4.39 7.47 -21.82
CA LYS A 222 -3.58 6.45 -21.14
C LYS A 222 -4.30 5.84 -19.94
N THR A 223 -5.02 6.65 -19.16
CA THR A 223 -5.82 6.19 -18.03
C THR A 223 -6.97 5.30 -18.48
N GLU A 224 -7.67 5.67 -19.56
CA GLU A 224 -8.72 4.81 -20.15
C GLU A 224 -8.11 3.48 -20.65
N ARG A 225 -6.96 3.53 -21.32
CA ARG A 225 -6.30 2.33 -21.84
C ARG A 225 -5.88 1.36 -20.74
N VAL A 226 -5.31 1.86 -19.64
CA VAL A 226 -4.92 0.99 -18.53
C VAL A 226 -6.14 0.42 -17.80
N TRP A 227 -7.26 1.16 -17.75
CA TRP A 227 -8.53 0.62 -17.24
C TRP A 227 -9.01 -0.56 -18.09
N GLU A 228 -9.05 -0.41 -19.42
CA GLU A 228 -9.43 -1.50 -20.33
C GLU A 228 -8.56 -2.76 -20.12
N LEU A 229 -7.25 -2.56 -19.89
CA LEU A 229 -6.33 -3.66 -19.61
C LEU A 229 -6.59 -4.28 -18.23
N ALA A 230 -6.71 -3.46 -17.19
CA ALA A 230 -6.88 -3.90 -15.81
C ALA A 230 -8.19 -4.66 -15.59
N ASP A 231 -9.31 -4.18 -16.16
CA ASP A 231 -10.61 -4.86 -16.10
C ASP A 231 -10.52 -6.28 -16.70
N ARG A 232 -9.86 -6.41 -17.86
CA ARG A 232 -9.63 -7.71 -18.50
C ARG A 232 -8.73 -8.63 -17.67
N MET A 233 -7.66 -8.09 -17.08
CA MET A 233 -6.80 -8.85 -16.17
C MET A 233 -7.58 -9.33 -14.94
N HIS A 234 -8.41 -8.47 -14.36
CA HIS A 234 -9.23 -8.76 -13.19
C HIS A 234 -10.18 -9.93 -13.44
N GLU A 235 -10.96 -9.85 -14.53
CA GLU A 235 -11.91 -10.90 -14.89
C GLU A 235 -11.21 -12.21 -15.25
N GLN A 236 -10.11 -12.17 -16.01
CA GLN A 236 -9.31 -13.38 -16.29
C GLN A 236 -8.81 -14.05 -15.01
N ARG A 237 -8.26 -13.28 -14.08
CA ARG A 237 -7.69 -13.80 -12.83
C ARG A 237 -8.77 -14.42 -11.94
N LYS A 238 -9.97 -13.87 -11.95
CA LYS A 238 -11.16 -14.41 -11.27
C LYS A 238 -11.67 -15.69 -11.92
N GLU A 239 -11.75 -15.75 -13.25
CA GLU A 239 -12.08 -16.96 -14.01
C GLU A 239 -11.08 -18.09 -13.78
N GLU A 240 -9.79 -17.75 -13.65
CA GLU A 240 -8.71 -18.68 -13.34
C GLU A 240 -8.78 -19.21 -11.89
N GLY A 241 -9.55 -18.57 -11.01
CA GLY A 241 -9.82 -19.05 -9.65
C GLY A 241 -9.09 -18.29 -8.54
N SER A 242 -8.64 -17.06 -8.79
CA SER A 242 -8.25 -16.16 -7.69
C SER A 242 -9.47 -15.79 -6.84
N LEU A 243 -9.25 -15.60 -5.55
CA LEU A 243 -10.28 -15.25 -4.58
C LEU A 243 -10.43 -13.72 -4.51
N VAL A 244 -11.57 -13.19 -4.97
CA VAL A 244 -11.88 -11.75 -4.98
C VAL A 244 -12.91 -11.47 -3.89
N LEU A 245 -12.42 -11.17 -2.68
CA LEU A 245 -13.29 -11.01 -1.51
C LEU A 245 -14.07 -9.69 -1.50
N ASN A 246 -13.56 -8.64 -2.15
CA ASN A 246 -14.24 -7.36 -2.25
C ASN A 246 -14.78 -7.14 -3.67
N PRO A 247 -16.07 -7.44 -3.94
CA PRO A 247 -16.65 -7.28 -5.27
C PRO A 247 -16.98 -5.81 -5.61
N ALA A 248 -16.93 -4.89 -4.64
CA ALA A 248 -17.32 -3.49 -4.80
C ALA A 248 -16.09 -2.58 -4.89
N ARG A 249 -15.09 -2.96 -5.69
CA ARG A 249 -13.90 -2.15 -5.92
C ARG A 249 -14.13 -1.21 -7.10
N ASP A 250 -13.69 0.04 -6.96
CA ASP A 250 -13.75 1.01 -8.05
C ASP A 250 -12.65 0.73 -9.10
N ARG A 251 -12.71 1.46 -10.22
CA ARG A 251 -11.83 1.25 -11.38
C ARG A 251 -10.40 1.63 -11.02
N ALA A 252 -10.20 2.76 -10.34
CA ALA A 252 -8.90 3.29 -9.97
C ALA A 252 -8.11 2.31 -9.07
N HIS A 253 -8.75 1.74 -8.04
CA HIS A 253 -8.09 0.73 -7.20
C HIS A 253 -7.81 -0.56 -7.97
N THR A 254 -8.67 -0.93 -8.92
CA THR A 254 -8.48 -2.13 -9.75
C THR A 254 -7.31 -1.95 -10.72
N ILE A 255 -7.13 -0.76 -11.31
CA ILE A 255 -5.98 -0.41 -12.16
C ILE A 255 -4.68 -0.67 -11.41
N ILE A 256 -4.52 -0.04 -10.23
CA ILE A 256 -3.29 -0.14 -9.46
C ILE A 256 -3.08 -1.58 -8.97
N GLU A 257 -4.12 -2.23 -8.44
CA GLU A 257 -4.00 -3.63 -7.99
C GLU A 257 -3.53 -4.57 -9.11
N GLU A 258 -4.19 -4.56 -10.28
CA GLU A 258 -3.86 -5.49 -11.35
C GLU A 258 -2.49 -5.19 -11.97
N CYS A 259 -2.13 -3.91 -12.16
CA CYS A 259 -0.80 -3.53 -12.65
C CYS A 259 0.31 -4.02 -11.70
N MET A 260 0.14 -3.79 -10.40
CA MET A 260 1.12 -4.23 -9.40
C MET A 260 1.19 -5.75 -9.29
N LEU A 261 0.05 -6.45 -9.30
CA LEU A 261 0.03 -7.92 -9.32
C LEU A 261 0.77 -8.48 -10.55
N LYS A 262 0.57 -7.86 -11.72
CA LYS A 262 1.23 -8.24 -12.97
C LYS A 262 2.74 -8.02 -12.89
N ALA A 263 3.21 -6.88 -12.39
CA ALA A 263 4.63 -6.60 -12.23
C ALA A 263 5.30 -7.55 -11.21
N ASN A 264 4.68 -7.75 -10.05
CA ASN A 264 5.15 -8.68 -9.02
C ASN A 264 5.31 -10.12 -9.55
N LYS A 265 4.33 -10.59 -10.34
CA LYS A 265 4.39 -11.90 -10.98
C LYS A 265 5.47 -11.96 -12.06
N ALA A 266 5.65 -10.91 -12.87
CA ALA A 266 6.69 -10.83 -13.89
C ALA A 266 8.09 -10.92 -13.29
N VAL A 267 8.37 -10.14 -12.24
CA VAL A 267 9.67 -10.12 -11.56
C VAL A 267 10.00 -11.48 -10.96
N THR A 268 9.07 -12.07 -10.21
CA THR A 268 9.31 -13.39 -9.59
C THR A 268 9.44 -14.51 -10.61
N HIS A 269 8.71 -14.42 -11.72
CA HIS A 269 8.87 -15.34 -12.84
C HIS A 269 10.28 -15.24 -13.45
N GLU A 270 10.74 -14.02 -13.73
CA GLU A 270 12.05 -13.75 -14.32
C GLU A 270 13.19 -14.27 -13.43
N LEU A 271 13.15 -13.96 -12.13
CA LEU A 271 14.14 -14.43 -11.17
C LEU A 271 14.22 -15.96 -11.13
N MET A 272 13.07 -16.63 -11.01
CA MET A 272 13.03 -18.08 -10.83
C MET A 272 13.40 -18.87 -12.09
N TRP A 273 12.79 -18.55 -13.23
CA TRP A 273 12.84 -19.42 -14.41
C TRP A 273 13.88 -18.97 -15.45
N ASN A 274 14.17 -17.68 -15.55
CA ASN A 274 15.11 -17.16 -16.55
C ASN A 274 16.50 -16.91 -15.95
N ARG A 275 16.57 -16.30 -14.75
CA ARG A 275 17.85 -16.02 -14.07
C ARG A 275 18.32 -17.17 -13.19
N GLY A 276 17.40 -17.96 -12.62
CA GLY A 276 17.72 -19.07 -11.71
C GLY A 276 18.24 -18.59 -10.35
N VAL A 277 17.75 -17.45 -9.89
CA VAL A 277 18.15 -16.77 -8.64
C VAL A 277 17.00 -16.85 -7.65
N GLU A 278 17.29 -17.19 -6.39
CA GLU A 278 16.28 -17.20 -5.33
C GLU A 278 15.76 -15.79 -5.06
N ALA A 279 14.51 -15.69 -4.60
CA ALA A 279 13.88 -14.43 -4.23
C ALA A 279 13.18 -14.57 -2.88
N MET A 280 12.76 -13.45 -2.30
CA MET A 280 11.80 -13.47 -1.20
C MET A 280 10.39 -13.62 -1.76
N TYR A 281 9.84 -14.83 -1.69
CA TYR A 281 8.49 -15.16 -2.15
C TYR A 281 7.45 -14.87 -1.10
N ARG A 282 6.25 -14.45 -1.53
CA ARG A 282 5.06 -14.31 -0.70
C ARG A 282 4.20 -15.56 -0.88
N VAL A 283 4.35 -16.51 0.03
CA VAL A 283 3.65 -17.80 0.00
C VAL A 283 2.37 -17.70 0.82
N HIS A 284 1.25 -18.13 0.25
CA HIS A 284 -0.04 -18.20 0.93
C HIS A 284 -0.56 -19.63 0.85
N PRO A 285 -0.41 -20.44 1.92
CA PRO A 285 -0.84 -21.82 1.92
C PRO A 285 -2.36 -21.93 1.72
N GLN A 286 -2.79 -23.02 1.09
CA GLN A 286 -4.21 -23.35 1.00
C GLN A 286 -4.76 -23.88 2.34
N PRO A 287 -6.01 -23.55 2.71
CA PRO A 287 -6.73 -24.27 3.75
C PRO A 287 -6.83 -25.76 3.44
N SER A 288 -7.00 -26.58 4.47
CA SER A 288 -7.36 -27.99 4.28
C SER A 288 -8.77 -28.14 3.68
N PRO A 289 -9.08 -29.27 3.02
CA PRO A 289 -10.42 -29.51 2.50
C PRO A 289 -11.53 -29.39 3.56
N ASP A 290 -11.29 -29.91 4.76
CA ASP A 290 -12.25 -29.84 5.87
C ASP A 290 -12.51 -28.39 6.30
N GLU A 291 -11.46 -27.55 6.34
CA GLU A 291 -11.58 -26.11 6.66
C GLU A 291 -12.39 -25.37 5.58
N TRP A 292 -12.18 -25.68 4.30
CA TRP A 292 -13.00 -25.12 3.22
C TRP A 292 -14.46 -25.55 3.30
N ASP A 293 -14.72 -26.84 3.56
CA ASP A 293 -16.07 -27.37 3.73
C ASP A 293 -16.80 -26.65 4.89
N GLU A 294 -16.11 -26.41 6.01
CA GLU A 294 -16.65 -25.65 7.13
C GLU A 294 -17.05 -24.21 6.72
N ALA A 295 -16.19 -23.50 5.99
CA ALA A 295 -16.48 -22.15 5.51
C ALA A 295 -17.65 -22.12 4.52
N LEU A 296 -17.70 -23.05 3.56
CA LEU A 296 -18.78 -23.11 2.57
C LEU A 296 -20.12 -23.45 3.23
N VAL A 297 -20.14 -24.34 4.22
CA VAL A 297 -21.35 -24.62 5.01
C VAL A 297 -21.81 -23.37 5.76
N GLU A 298 -20.91 -22.65 6.43
CA GLU A 298 -21.23 -21.41 7.14
C GLU A 298 -21.83 -20.34 6.20
N ILE A 299 -21.28 -20.21 4.98
CA ILE A 299 -21.79 -19.31 3.95
C ILE A 299 -23.17 -19.75 3.45
N GLN A 300 -23.38 -21.04 3.23
CA GLN A 300 -24.63 -21.62 2.72
C GLN A 300 -25.79 -21.47 3.71
N GLU A 301 -25.51 -21.35 5.01
CA GLU A 301 -26.50 -21.09 6.06
C GLU A 301 -26.95 -19.61 6.11
N LEU A 302 -26.28 -18.71 5.39
CA LEU A 302 -26.65 -17.30 5.34
C LEU A 302 -27.96 -17.08 4.57
N ASP A 303 -28.85 -16.31 5.19
CA ASP A 303 -30.18 -16.05 4.67
C ASP A 303 -30.12 -15.26 3.35
N GLY A 304 -30.63 -15.85 2.27
CA GLY A 304 -30.59 -15.31 0.91
C GLY A 304 -29.30 -15.62 0.13
N VAL A 305 -28.47 -16.55 0.61
CA VAL A 305 -27.24 -16.99 -0.05
C VAL A 305 -27.41 -18.42 -0.57
N SER A 306 -26.91 -18.69 -1.78
CA SER A 306 -26.93 -20.02 -2.38
C SER A 306 -25.61 -20.28 -3.08
N ILE A 307 -24.91 -21.34 -2.68
CA ILE A 307 -23.70 -21.79 -3.33
C ILE A 307 -24.08 -22.81 -4.41
N PRO A 308 -23.70 -22.62 -5.68
CA PRO A 308 -23.93 -23.62 -6.72
C PRO A 308 -23.28 -24.96 -6.34
N GLY A 309 -24.05 -26.06 -6.36
CA GLY A 309 -23.57 -27.37 -5.90
C GLY A 309 -22.40 -27.95 -6.71
N ASP A 310 -22.25 -27.53 -7.97
CA ASP A 310 -21.15 -27.85 -8.88
C ASP A 310 -19.88 -27.02 -8.62
N ALA A 311 -19.99 -25.91 -7.88
CA ALA A 311 -18.84 -25.08 -7.54
C ALA A 311 -18.10 -25.56 -6.29
N TRP A 312 -18.65 -26.50 -5.52
CA TRP A 312 -18.01 -27.02 -4.30
C TRP A 312 -16.66 -27.70 -4.57
N ASP A 313 -16.44 -28.19 -5.79
CA ASP A 313 -15.16 -28.78 -6.20
C ASP A 313 -14.03 -27.72 -6.38
N ASP A 314 -14.37 -26.43 -6.49
CA ASP A 314 -13.43 -25.29 -6.50
C ASP A 314 -13.92 -24.18 -5.54
N PRO A 315 -13.53 -24.25 -4.26
CA PRO A 315 -14.04 -23.35 -3.22
C PRO A 315 -13.85 -21.86 -3.51
N ARG A 316 -12.76 -21.46 -4.20
CA ARG A 316 -12.52 -20.04 -4.53
C ARG A 316 -13.54 -19.54 -5.55
N LYS A 317 -13.81 -20.33 -6.60
CA LYS A 317 -14.84 -19.99 -7.59
C LYS A 317 -16.24 -20.00 -6.99
N ALA A 318 -16.52 -20.95 -6.10
CA ALA A 318 -17.78 -20.97 -5.35
C ALA A 318 -17.99 -19.69 -4.55
N VAL A 319 -16.97 -19.25 -3.80
CA VAL A 319 -17.04 -18.00 -3.02
C VAL A 319 -17.25 -16.79 -3.93
N ASN A 320 -16.48 -16.66 -5.02
CA ASN A 320 -16.63 -15.52 -5.94
C ASN A 320 -18.05 -15.43 -6.52
N ALA A 321 -18.58 -16.54 -7.05
CA ALA A 321 -19.93 -16.60 -7.59
C ALA A 321 -20.99 -16.28 -6.53
N THR A 322 -20.72 -16.67 -5.28
CA THR A 322 -21.60 -16.37 -4.15
C THR A 322 -21.58 -14.88 -3.80
N LEU A 323 -20.41 -14.25 -3.76
CA LEU A 323 -20.25 -12.82 -3.45
C LEU A 323 -20.96 -11.92 -4.47
N GLU A 324 -20.95 -12.29 -5.75
CA GLU A 324 -21.65 -11.54 -6.81
C GLU A 324 -23.17 -11.51 -6.66
N GLN A 325 -23.74 -12.62 -6.17
CA GLN A 325 -25.20 -12.80 -6.09
C GLN A 325 -25.74 -12.49 -4.69
N ALA A 326 -24.85 -12.44 -3.68
CA ALA A 326 -25.23 -12.26 -2.30
C ALA A 326 -25.79 -10.84 -2.06
N PRO A 327 -26.80 -10.70 -1.17
CA PRO A 327 -27.23 -9.39 -0.71
C PRO A 327 -26.06 -8.66 -0.04
N GLY A 328 -25.88 -7.36 -0.34
CA GLY A 328 -24.78 -6.54 0.22
C GLY A 328 -24.59 -6.68 1.74
N ARG A 329 -25.68 -6.78 2.50
CA ARG A 329 -25.68 -7.00 3.97
C ARG A 329 -25.01 -8.30 4.44
N GLN A 330 -24.70 -9.23 3.54
CA GLN A 330 -24.07 -10.52 3.85
C GLN A 330 -22.60 -10.59 3.40
N LEU A 331 -22.11 -9.62 2.59
CA LEU A 331 -20.75 -9.66 2.04
C LEU A 331 -19.70 -9.79 3.13
N ASP A 332 -19.77 -8.96 4.17
CA ASP A 332 -18.83 -9.01 5.30
C ASP A 332 -18.82 -10.37 6.01
N LYS A 333 -19.98 -11.04 6.10
CA LYS A 333 -20.07 -12.37 6.73
C LYS A 333 -19.47 -13.45 5.86
N ILE A 334 -19.66 -13.37 4.54
CA ILE A 334 -19.04 -14.29 3.58
C ILE A 334 -17.52 -14.12 3.63
N GLN A 335 -17.04 -12.88 3.55
CA GLN A 335 -15.62 -12.55 3.69
C GLN A 335 -15.06 -13.09 5.00
N TRP A 336 -15.76 -12.87 6.11
CA TRP A 336 -15.32 -13.34 7.44
C TRP A 336 -15.23 -14.86 7.53
N ALA A 337 -16.22 -15.59 7.01
CA ALA A 337 -16.23 -17.05 7.00
C ALA A 337 -15.01 -17.62 6.25
N VAL A 338 -14.64 -17.01 5.12
CA VAL A 338 -13.44 -17.39 4.37
C VAL A 338 -12.16 -17.00 5.10
N MET A 339 -12.05 -15.76 5.57
CA MET A 339 -10.85 -15.28 6.27
C MET A 339 -10.51 -16.06 7.54
N LYS A 340 -11.51 -16.67 8.18
CA LYS A 340 -11.35 -17.52 9.37
C LYS A 340 -10.59 -18.82 9.09
N VAL A 341 -10.71 -19.36 7.88
CA VAL A 341 -10.11 -20.64 7.48
C VAL A 341 -8.82 -20.47 6.68
N MET A 342 -8.56 -19.27 6.17
CA MET A 342 -7.36 -18.96 5.40
C MET A 342 -6.13 -18.88 6.31
N PRO A 343 -5.06 -19.66 6.03
CA PRO A 343 -3.78 -19.49 6.70
C PRO A 343 -3.20 -18.09 6.43
N ARG A 344 -2.34 -17.59 7.32
CA ARG A 344 -1.60 -16.35 7.03
C ARG A 344 -0.56 -16.61 5.95
N ALA A 345 -0.50 -15.69 4.98
CA ALA A 345 0.61 -15.64 4.05
C ALA A 345 1.91 -15.24 4.77
N LYS A 346 3.05 -15.72 4.26
CA LYS A 346 4.39 -15.53 4.84
C LYS A 346 5.42 -15.26 3.76
N TYR A 347 6.53 -14.64 4.14
CA TYR A 347 7.70 -14.55 3.29
C TYR A 347 8.57 -15.80 3.45
N MET A 348 9.02 -16.37 2.33
CA MET A 348 9.81 -17.59 2.27
C MET A 348 10.82 -17.51 1.12
N ASN A 349 11.96 -18.18 1.23
CA ASN A 349 12.91 -18.32 0.12
C ASN A 349 12.58 -19.53 -0.79
N ASP A 350 11.62 -20.36 -0.39
CA ASP A 350 11.08 -21.46 -1.19
C ASP A 350 9.64 -21.09 -1.63
N PRO A 351 9.35 -21.04 -2.94
CA PRO A 351 8.02 -20.72 -3.44
C PRO A 351 7.01 -21.86 -3.26
N PHE A 352 7.40 -23.01 -2.69
CA PHE A 352 6.54 -24.18 -2.56
C PHE A 352 5.17 -23.86 -1.92
N GLY A 353 4.10 -24.23 -2.64
CA GLY A 353 2.71 -23.98 -2.24
C GLY A 353 2.09 -22.75 -2.89
N GLY A 354 2.89 -21.86 -3.49
CA GLY A 354 2.42 -20.69 -4.22
C GLY A 354 1.59 -19.73 -3.38
N HIS A 355 0.76 -18.94 -4.04
CA HIS A 355 -0.15 -18.00 -3.39
C HIS A 355 -1.61 -18.38 -3.62
N HIS A 356 -2.19 -19.14 -2.69
CA HIS A 356 -3.52 -19.72 -2.83
C HIS A 356 -4.62 -18.69 -3.13
N ALA A 357 -4.73 -17.60 -2.38
CA ALA A 357 -5.77 -16.60 -2.66
C ALA A 357 -5.64 -15.92 -4.03
N LEU A 358 -4.42 -15.79 -4.57
CA LEU A 358 -4.21 -15.17 -5.88
C LEU A 358 -4.25 -16.19 -7.01
N ASN A 359 -4.25 -17.48 -6.69
CA ASN A 359 -4.07 -18.58 -7.62
C ASN A 359 -2.78 -18.46 -8.46
N PHE A 360 -1.69 -18.01 -7.85
CA PHE A 360 -0.39 -17.92 -8.50
C PHE A 360 0.53 -19.04 -8.03
N GLU A 361 1.23 -19.69 -8.96
CA GLU A 361 2.24 -20.73 -8.65
C GLU A 361 3.45 -20.14 -7.94
N ILE A 362 3.84 -18.92 -8.32
CA ILE A 362 4.90 -18.14 -7.71
C ILE A 362 4.44 -16.70 -7.56
N TYR A 363 4.78 -16.08 -6.44
CA TYR A 363 4.48 -14.68 -6.19
C TYR A 363 5.46 -14.14 -5.16
N GLY A 364 5.81 -12.88 -5.29
CA GLY A 364 6.68 -12.15 -4.37
C GLY A 364 6.46 -10.66 -4.59
N HIS A 365 6.72 -9.88 -3.56
CA HIS A 365 6.47 -8.46 -3.60
C HIS A 365 7.71 -7.70 -4.11
N PHE A 366 7.48 -6.69 -4.94
CA PHE A 366 8.47 -5.85 -5.59
C PHE A 366 8.02 -4.38 -5.69
N THR A 367 6.72 -4.11 -5.63
CA THR A 367 6.12 -2.83 -6.00
C THR A 367 5.96 -1.84 -4.83
N SER A 368 6.53 -2.10 -3.65
CA SER A 368 6.45 -1.18 -2.50
C SER A 368 7.71 -1.14 -1.62
N PRO A 369 8.91 -0.89 -2.17
CA PRO A 369 10.17 -0.92 -1.44
C PRO A 369 10.35 0.20 -0.40
N ILE A 370 9.58 1.29 -0.45
CA ILE A 370 9.66 2.38 0.56
C ILE A 370 9.16 1.90 1.93
N ARG A 371 8.20 0.98 1.93
CA ARG A 371 7.45 0.57 3.13
C ARG A 371 7.51 -0.92 3.46
N ARG A 372 8.22 -1.72 2.66
CA ARG A 372 8.24 -3.18 2.80
C ARG A 372 9.63 -3.77 2.53
N LEU A 373 10.18 -4.49 3.51
CA LEU A 373 11.51 -5.08 3.42
C LEU A 373 11.61 -6.10 2.29
N SER A 374 10.58 -6.90 2.05
CA SER A 374 10.60 -7.91 0.98
C SER A 374 10.91 -7.32 -0.39
N ASP A 375 10.40 -6.13 -0.65
CA ASP A 375 10.47 -5.46 -1.93
C ASP A 375 11.86 -4.83 -2.06
N LEU A 376 12.37 -4.22 -0.99
CA LEU A 376 13.74 -3.76 -0.91
C LEU A 376 14.76 -4.89 -1.18
N ILE A 377 14.56 -6.07 -0.56
CA ILE A 377 15.40 -7.25 -0.81
C ILE A 377 15.27 -7.70 -2.27
N ASN A 378 14.06 -7.83 -2.80
CA ASN A 378 13.85 -8.28 -4.18
C ASN A 378 14.40 -7.28 -5.21
N HIS A 379 14.34 -5.98 -4.96
CA HIS A 379 15.00 -4.96 -5.77
C HIS A 379 16.52 -5.17 -5.80
N TRP A 380 17.12 -5.44 -4.63
CA TRP A 380 18.55 -5.69 -4.53
C TRP A 380 18.96 -6.95 -5.29
N ILE A 381 18.17 -8.03 -5.16
CA ILE A 381 18.38 -9.30 -5.87
C ILE A 381 18.28 -9.09 -7.38
N VAL A 382 17.25 -8.39 -7.86
CA VAL A 382 17.05 -8.12 -9.29
C VAL A 382 18.20 -7.30 -9.86
N TYR A 383 18.67 -6.28 -9.13
CA TYR A 383 19.73 -5.40 -9.61
C TYR A 383 21.11 -6.07 -9.61
N THR A 384 21.46 -6.76 -8.51
CA THR A 384 22.77 -7.40 -8.36
C THR A 384 22.86 -8.75 -9.05
N ASN A 385 21.71 -9.35 -9.36
CA ASN A 385 21.60 -10.74 -9.79
C ASN A 385 22.31 -11.70 -8.81
N ASP A 386 22.20 -11.42 -7.52
CA ASP A 386 22.80 -12.16 -6.42
C ASP A 386 21.80 -12.30 -5.26
N VAL A 387 22.08 -13.19 -4.30
CA VAL A 387 21.20 -13.50 -3.17
C VAL A 387 21.90 -13.19 -1.86
N PRO A 388 21.25 -12.49 -0.90
CA PRO A 388 21.84 -12.31 0.43
C PRO A 388 22.12 -13.66 1.10
N GLU A 389 23.31 -13.84 1.68
CA GLU A 389 23.70 -15.10 2.33
C GLU A 389 22.73 -15.53 3.45
N ASP A 390 22.03 -14.56 4.05
CA ASP A 390 21.07 -14.71 5.14
C ASP A 390 19.60 -14.59 4.69
N LEU A 391 19.29 -14.79 3.39
CA LEU A 391 17.93 -14.65 2.83
C LEU A 391 16.85 -15.36 3.66
N VAL A 392 17.12 -16.57 4.15
CA VAL A 392 16.15 -17.32 5.00
C VAL A 392 15.82 -16.55 6.28
N ALA A 393 16.83 -15.99 6.94
CA ALA A 393 16.63 -15.18 8.15
C ALA A 393 15.90 -13.87 7.84
N LEU A 394 16.16 -13.27 6.68
CA LEU A 394 15.42 -12.09 6.20
C LEU A 394 13.95 -12.40 5.93
N CYS A 395 13.63 -13.58 5.37
CA CYS A 395 12.25 -14.04 5.17
C CYS A 395 11.50 -14.22 6.50
N ASP A 396 12.14 -14.88 7.47
CA ASP A 396 11.60 -15.07 8.82
C ASP A 396 11.34 -13.71 9.49
N ARG A 397 12.33 -12.80 9.42
CA ARG A 397 12.23 -11.45 9.97
C ARG A 397 11.09 -10.66 9.35
N ALA A 398 10.98 -10.64 8.02
CA ALA A 398 9.92 -9.93 7.32
C ALA A 398 8.52 -10.48 7.71
N SER A 399 8.41 -11.81 7.85
CA SER A 399 7.17 -12.47 8.24
C SER A 399 6.76 -12.14 9.68
N ASP A 400 7.71 -12.20 10.61
CA ASP A 400 7.45 -11.91 12.03
C ASP A 400 7.10 -10.44 12.23
N ARG A 401 7.85 -9.51 11.62
CA ARG A 401 7.56 -8.07 11.70
C ARG A 401 6.22 -7.69 11.11
N GLN A 402 5.83 -8.28 9.98
CA GLN A 402 4.50 -8.06 9.42
C GLN A 402 3.40 -8.56 10.36
N LYS A 403 3.58 -9.75 10.93
CA LYS A 403 2.64 -10.34 11.88
C LYS A 403 2.47 -9.49 13.14
N ASP A 404 3.55 -8.87 13.62
CA ASP A 404 3.53 -7.99 14.79
C ASP A 404 2.85 -6.66 14.47
N ALA A 405 3.15 -6.06 13.31
CA ALA A 405 2.48 -4.87 12.81
C ALA A 405 0.95 -5.06 12.69
N GLU A 406 0.50 -6.12 12.02
CA GLU A 406 -0.93 -6.44 11.86
C GLU A 406 -1.65 -6.65 13.21
N GLN A 407 -0.94 -7.18 14.22
CA GLN A 407 -1.50 -7.33 15.55
C GLN A 407 -1.58 -6.00 16.29
N CYS A 408 -0.54 -5.17 16.19
CA CYS A 408 -0.51 -3.82 16.75
C CYS A 408 -1.66 -2.97 16.18
N GLU A 409 -1.81 -2.93 14.85
CA GLU A 409 -2.87 -2.19 14.16
C GLU A 409 -4.26 -2.64 14.61
N ARG A 410 -4.49 -3.96 14.69
CA ARG A 410 -5.79 -4.50 15.12
C ARG A 410 -6.09 -4.16 16.58
N GLU A 411 -5.12 -4.28 17.48
CA GLU A 411 -5.31 -3.95 18.89
C GLU A 411 -5.56 -2.46 19.10
N TYR A 412 -4.88 -1.59 18.35
CA TYR A 412 -5.13 -0.15 18.41
C TYR A 412 -6.51 0.22 17.84
N LYS A 413 -6.94 -0.39 16.72
CA LYS A 413 -8.31 -0.23 16.18
C LYS A 413 -9.38 -0.65 17.19
N ASN A 414 -9.18 -1.78 17.88
CA ASN A 414 -10.11 -2.21 18.93
C ASN A 414 -10.14 -1.22 20.10
N PHE A 415 -8.98 -0.72 20.53
CA PHE A 415 -8.90 0.27 21.59
C PHE A 415 -9.63 1.58 21.22
N LEU A 416 -9.47 2.08 19.99
CA LEU A 416 -10.21 3.25 19.52
C LEU A 416 -11.73 3.04 19.66
N GLN A 417 -12.23 1.87 19.29
CA GLN A 417 -13.65 1.53 19.46
C GLN A 417 -14.07 1.48 20.93
N GLU A 418 -13.23 0.93 21.82
CA GLU A 418 -13.48 0.87 23.26
C GLU A 418 -13.61 2.27 23.90
N VAL A 419 -12.81 3.24 23.42
CA VAL A 419 -12.87 4.64 23.87
C VAL A 419 -13.87 5.50 23.10
N GLY A 420 -14.66 4.89 22.19
CA GLY A 420 -15.76 5.56 21.48
C GLY A 420 -15.36 6.30 20.20
N LEU A 421 -14.15 6.07 19.68
CA LEU A 421 -13.68 6.62 18.41
C LEU A 421 -13.88 5.59 17.28
N ASP A 422 -14.36 6.05 16.13
CA ASP A 422 -14.44 5.23 14.92
C ASP A 422 -13.05 5.16 14.26
N PRO A 423 -12.41 3.98 14.17
CA PRO A 423 -11.08 3.86 13.60
C PRO A 423 -11.01 4.29 12.12
N SER A 424 -12.07 4.06 11.34
CA SER A 424 -12.11 4.44 9.93
C SER A 424 -12.18 5.95 9.78
N ALA A 425 -12.96 6.60 10.64
CA ALA A 425 -13.00 8.06 10.69
C ALA A 425 -11.66 8.67 11.08
N VAL A 426 -11.01 8.13 12.11
CA VAL A 426 -9.67 8.57 12.57
C VAL A 426 -8.63 8.38 11.47
N ASN A 427 -8.66 7.25 10.77
CA ASN A 427 -7.74 6.95 9.68
C ASN A 427 -7.91 7.94 8.51
N ASN A 428 -9.15 8.21 8.11
CA ASN A 428 -9.41 9.00 6.91
C ASN A 428 -9.38 10.52 7.14
N ARG A 429 -9.66 10.98 8.36
CA ARG A 429 -9.81 12.42 8.68
C ARG A 429 -8.74 12.94 9.63
N GLY A 430 -7.93 12.07 10.19
CA GLY A 430 -6.98 12.42 11.25
C GLY A 430 -7.67 12.84 12.55
N ILE A 431 -6.87 13.37 13.46
CA ILE A 431 -7.29 13.82 14.80
C ILE A 431 -6.90 15.29 14.98
N GLU A 432 -7.80 16.06 15.55
CA GLU A 432 -7.52 17.43 16.02
C GLU A 432 -7.77 17.50 17.53
N VAL A 433 -6.81 18.06 18.28
CA VAL A 433 -6.95 18.25 19.72
C VAL A 433 -7.54 19.63 19.98
N VAL A 434 -8.73 19.66 20.56
CA VAL A 434 -9.44 20.91 20.90
C VAL A 434 -9.48 21.10 22.40
N GLU A 435 -9.11 22.30 22.86
CA GLU A 435 -9.22 22.67 24.27
C GLU A 435 -10.68 22.78 24.69
N ASN A 436 -11.01 22.25 25.87
CA ASN A 436 -12.36 22.28 26.38
C ASN A 436 -12.68 23.72 26.83
N PRO A 437 -13.71 24.40 26.29
CA PRO A 437 -14.04 25.78 26.67
C PRO A 437 -14.56 25.94 28.11
N ASP A 438 -14.78 24.83 28.82
CA ASP A 438 -15.24 24.80 30.21
C ASP A 438 -14.10 24.57 31.23
N ASP A 439 -12.82 24.50 30.79
CA ASP A 439 -11.65 24.50 31.67
C ASP A 439 -11.09 25.93 31.82
N ASP A 440 -11.98 26.88 32.17
CA ASP A 440 -11.56 28.13 32.80
C ASP A 440 -10.94 27.73 34.14
N GLY A 441 -9.61 27.66 34.18
CA GLY A 441 -8.84 27.29 35.35
C GLY A 441 -9.40 27.93 36.62
N GLU A 442 -9.77 27.10 37.59
CA GLU A 442 -9.86 27.52 38.97
C GLU A 442 -8.45 28.00 39.36
N ASP A 443 -8.22 29.31 39.27
CA ASP A 443 -7.13 30.02 39.91
C ASP A 443 -7.23 29.76 41.44
N GLU A 444 -6.68 28.63 41.91
CA GLU A 444 -6.47 28.33 43.34
C GLU A 444 -5.28 29.10 43.93
N ASP A 445 -4.81 30.18 43.30
CA ASP A 445 -3.71 31.05 43.79
C ASP A 445 -4.16 32.49 44.09
N ALA A 446 -5.33 32.67 44.70
CA ALA A 446 -5.81 33.99 45.17
C ALA A 446 -6.40 34.02 46.60
N GLU A 447 -6.08 33.06 47.47
CA GLU A 447 -6.44 33.11 48.91
C GLU A 447 -5.28 32.90 49.89
N ALA A 448 -4.07 33.40 49.56
CA ALA A 448 -2.92 33.35 50.48
C ALA A 448 -2.30 34.72 50.86
N ASP A 449 -2.80 35.86 50.39
CA ASP A 449 -2.14 37.17 50.59
C ASP A 449 -2.99 38.25 51.29
N ALA A 450 -3.88 37.85 52.20
CA ALA A 450 -4.66 38.79 53.03
C ALA A 450 -4.64 38.48 54.54
N ALA A 451 -3.58 37.82 55.04
CA ALA A 451 -3.44 37.50 56.47
C ALA A 451 -2.11 37.93 57.13
N ASP A 452 -1.28 38.75 56.48
CA ASP A 452 0.01 39.20 57.07
C ASP A 452 0.19 40.74 57.07
N ALA A 453 -0.91 41.47 57.34
CA ALA A 453 -0.88 42.91 57.59
C ALA A 453 -1.59 43.26 58.90
N ALA A 454 -1.18 42.63 60.00
CA ALA A 454 -1.62 43.00 61.34
C ALA A 454 -0.55 42.78 62.43
N VAL A 455 0.71 43.13 62.17
CA VAL A 455 1.71 43.46 63.21
C VAL A 455 2.70 44.49 62.65
N GLU A 456 2.37 45.78 62.74
CA GLU A 456 3.28 46.92 62.96
C GLU A 456 2.51 48.25 62.83
N GLU A 457 1.85 48.67 63.91
CA GLU A 457 1.92 49.99 64.57
C GLU A 457 0.95 50.10 65.76
#